data_AF-A0AA36AWG4-F1
#
_entry.id   AF-A0AA36AWG4-F1
#
_cell.length_a   1.000
_cell.length_b   1.000
_cell.length_c   1.000
_cell.angle_alpha   90.00
_cell.angle_beta   90.00
_cell.angle_gamma   90.00
#
_symmetry.space_group_name_H-M   'P 1'
#
loop_
_entity.id
_entity.type
_entity.pdbx_description
1 polymer ?
#
loop_
_entity_poly.entity_id
_entity_poly.type
_entity_poly.pdbx_seq_one_letter_code
_entity_poly.pdbx_strand_id
1 'polypeptide(L)'
;MIPTLTLRHHIQCIHQLKTVYKWTTCLRLYHVYTGTTAKRLPFLCSPQFLTSVRYNGQYQQVVVPGEGPSSVQILEETRSLIQDKDFDALHETLKVLPKQIFSELHTVPWLHHHNQPIAMMQLLLNNKSDLYLGPIKKDPAFINILQFIDQNLEQIPDEHIPGYFHGFLFLGTDCTSPIIHKLLHRLQDSKEYLNLNDTALICEALRIFPRGDFKVWSRVLKSLDIIFKQTDISSPDFDVYNLSRTITNIRHISTSEKLNTVLNLTHQVILNNGENLNILQLGSCLRMYRHLSFLVSPYYRDGNKDNANCIVDLLIPKLPMLTCANFADVCHVMKVMGIYDESTSRKFQKRALEILHSETLKISELVNLCYAFNYMLMHNDRYKVESALYKDLSDADVLLLSNIADILIDIKCNNSDLITYYFEMIKQHIDNLKNYVTRFFKVFRFVNRNQISHQDSFLFQEILNLLNSQQGLSVWTISTLSSFLLPQCKPIIPELLMNKLLAIIPQSGINDVALILSGINKMKRPWVRQMYQQVLQLQTALYQNVEGRLDEVQNIDVLIQMIQVLYVKNEIKETVLLENLMKRITDFMDSLNLKQFRYILNLLFQHILKVNEISRRVSCY
;
A
#
# COMPACT_ATOMS: atom_id res chain seq x y z
N MET A 1 -1.24 -32.80 -14.67
CA MET A 1 -0.36 -32.25 -15.73
C MET A 1 -1.15 -31.21 -16.49
N ILE A 2 -0.93 -29.94 -16.16
CA ILE A 2 -1.61 -28.77 -16.75
C ILE A 2 -0.71 -28.25 -17.88
N PRO A 3 -1.25 -27.87 -19.05
CA PRO A 3 -0.47 -27.73 -20.27
C PRO A 3 0.41 -26.48 -20.24
N THR A 4 1.71 -26.69 -20.07
CA THR A 4 2.82 -25.74 -20.30
C THR A 4 2.95 -25.28 -21.77
N LEU A 5 1.96 -25.59 -22.60
CA LEU A 5 2.00 -25.41 -24.05
C LEU A 5 1.40 -24.09 -24.54
N THR A 6 0.63 -23.34 -23.73
CA THR A 6 -0.08 -22.15 -24.22
C THR A 6 0.74 -20.86 -24.22
N LEU A 7 1.62 -20.61 -23.23
CA LEU A 7 2.42 -19.36 -23.19
C LEU A 7 3.61 -19.38 -24.17
N ARG A 8 4.27 -20.55 -24.32
CA ARG A 8 5.33 -20.72 -25.34
C ARG A 8 4.73 -20.65 -26.76
N HIS A 9 3.53 -21.18 -26.98
CA HIS A 9 2.79 -20.98 -28.23
C HIS A 9 2.32 -19.53 -28.40
N HIS A 10 1.88 -18.82 -27.37
CA HIS A 10 1.47 -17.41 -27.54
C HIS A 10 2.67 -16.51 -27.84
N ILE A 11 3.82 -16.74 -27.20
CA ILE A 11 5.07 -16.03 -27.52
C ILE A 11 5.60 -16.46 -28.89
N GLN A 12 5.51 -17.74 -29.28
CA GLN A 12 5.81 -18.19 -30.64
C GLN A 12 4.82 -17.66 -31.68
N CYS A 13 3.54 -17.50 -31.38
CA CYS A 13 2.54 -16.88 -32.25
C CYS A 13 2.79 -15.38 -32.38
N ILE A 14 3.24 -14.69 -31.32
CA ILE A 14 3.72 -13.30 -31.39
C ILE A 14 5.01 -13.23 -32.25
N HIS A 15 5.91 -14.21 -32.15
CA HIS A 15 7.11 -14.30 -33.01
C HIS A 15 6.78 -14.69 -34.47
N GLN A 16 5.75 -15.50 -34.70
CA GLN A 16 5.25 -15.85 -36.04
C GLN A 16 4.46 -14.68 -36.64
N LEU A 17 3.73 -13.91 -35.83
CA LEU A 17 3.13 -12.63 -36.20
C LEU A 17 4.21 -11.60 -36.56
N LYS A 18 5.39 -11.60 -35.92
CA LYS A 18 6.57 -10.82 -36.39
C LYS A 18 7.04 -11.23 -37.79
N THR A 19 6.77 -12.46 -38.22
CA THR A 19 7.12 -12.95 -39.56
C THR A 19 6.05 -12.59 -40.60
N VAL A 20 4.77 -12.53 -40.19
CA VAL A 20 3.65 -12.04 -41.02
C VAL A 20 3.65 -10.50 -41.14
N TYR A 21 4.08 -9.77 -40.11
CA TYR A 21 4.21 -8.30 -40.16
C TYR A 21 5.40 -7.81 -41.01
N LYS A 22 6.34 -8.70 -41.35
CA LYS A 22 7.35 -8.43 -42.39
C LYS A 22 6.77 -8.48 -43.81
N TRP A 23 5.55 -9.00 -44.00
CA TRP A 23 4.86 -8.99 -45.30
C TRP A 23 3.94 -7.77 -45.48
N THR A 24 3.52 -7.09 -44.41
CA THR A 24 2.66 -5.90 -44.50
C THR A 24 3.43 -4.61 -44.75
N THR A 25 4.76 -4.65 -44.84
CA THR A 25 5.61 -3.54 -45.32
C THR A 25 5.46 -3.24 -46.82
N CYS A 26 4.49 -3.87 -47.51
CA CYS A 26 4.19 -3.62 -48.93
C CYS A 26 2.97 -2.71 -49.20
N LEU A 27 2.25 -2.19 -48.20
CA LEU A 27 1.16 -1.23 -48.45
C LEU A 27 1.65 0.23 -48.32
N ARG A 28 2.43 0.65 -49.33
CA ARG A 28 2.34 2.02 -49.84
C ARG A 28 0.94 2.18 -50.43
N LEU A 29 0.16 3.13 -49.92
CA LEU A 29 -0.85 3.96 -50.61
C LEU A 29 -1.94 4.34 -49.59
N TYR A 30 -1.90 5.59 -49.10
CA TYR A 30 -2.97 6.56 -49.30
C TYR A 30 -2.55 7.89 -48.65
N HIS A 31 -1.99 8.77 -49.47
CA HIS A 31 -1.97 10.21 -49.22
C HIS A 31 -3.37 10.76 -49.51
N VAL A 32 -3.98 11.52 -48.58
CA VAL A 32 -4.85 12.65 -48.94
C VAL A 32 -4.56 13.82 -48.00
N TYR A 33 -4.25 14.94 -48.62
CA TYR A 33 -4.01 16.27 -48.07
C TYR A 33 -5.20 16.83 -47.27
N THR A 34 -4.93 17.42 -46.10
CA THR A 34 -5.44 18.76 -45.75
C THR A 34 -4.42 19.46 -44.86
N GLY A 35 -3.83 20.55 -45.35
CA GLY A 35 -2.92 21.39 -44.59
C GLY A 35 -3.67 22.44 -43.78
N THR A 36 -3.30 22.60 -42.52
CA THR A 36 -3.13 23.89 -41.83
C THR A 36 -2.20 23.68 -40.62
N THR A 37 -1.39 24.69 -40.39
CA THR A 37 -0.25 24.77 -39.48
C THR A 37 -0.60 24.48 -38.01
N ALA A 38 -0.02 23.40 -37.46
CA ALA A 38 0.34 23.30 -36.06
C ALA A 38 1.58 22.39 -35.96
N LYS A 39 2.72 22.94 -35.51
CA LYS A 39 3.84 22.11 -35.04
C LYS A 39 3.34 21.33 -33.82
N ARG A 40 2.92 20.08 -34.02
CA ARG A 40 2.56 19.13 -32.96
C ARG A 40 3.77 18.27 -32.64
N LEU A 41 4.17 18.27 -31.37
CA LEU A 41 4.94 17.20 -30.75
C LEU A 41 4.20 15.85 -30.95
N PRO A 42 4.89 14.73 -31.21
CA PRO A 42 4.24 13.46 -31.52
C PRO A 42 3.97 12.65 -30.25
N PHE A 43 3.36 13.20 -29.21
CA PHE A 43 2.83 12.40 -28.10
C PHE A 43 1.57 13.04 -27.51
N LEU A 44 0.41 12.50 -27.90
CA LEU A 44 -0.81 12.59 -27.10
C LEU A 44 -0.85 11.32 -26.23
N CYS A 45 -0.11 11.34 -25.14
CA CYS A 45 -0.26 10.36 -24.06
C CYS A 45 -1.58 10.62 -23.34
N SER A 46 -2.66 9.97 -23.78
CA SER A 46 -3.89 9.87 -23.00
C SER A 46 -3.81 8.64 -22.07
N PRO A 47 -4.03 8.78 -20.75
CA PRO A 47 -4.04 7.63 -19.84
C PRO A 47 -5.32 6.78 -19.92
N GLN A 48 -6.31 7.16 -20.74
CA GLN A 48 -7.61 6.48 -20.89
C GLN A 48 -8.17 6.75 -22.29
N PHE A 49 -8.55 5.72 -23.06
CA PHE A 49 -9.55 5.92 -24.11
C PHE A 49 -10.92 6.06 -23.44
N LEU A 50 -11.30 7.31 -23.15
CA LEU A 50 -12.69 7.76 -23.11
C LEU A 50 -12.93 8.49 -24.42
N THR A 51 -13.26 7.75 -25.49
CA THR A 51 -13.79 8.39 -26.70
C THR A 51 -15.28 8.63 -26.47
N SER A 52 -15.66 9.91 -26.47
CA SER A 52 -17.06 10.29 -26.56
C SER A 52 -17.45 10.23 -28.04
N VAL A 53 -18.09 9.13 -28.45
CA VAL A 53 -18.59 8.99 -29.82
C VAL A 53 -20.00 9.56 -29.84
N ARG A 54 -20.23 10.56 -30.69
CA ARG A 54 -21.55 11.18 -30.86
C ARG A 54 -22.40 10.25 -31.73
N TYR A 55 -23.27 9.45 -31.12
CA TYR A 55 -24.26 8.65 -31.84
C TYR A 55 -25.64 9.28 -31.60
N ASN A 56 -26.35 9.66 -32.66
CA ASN A 56 -27.65 10.36 -32.59
C ASN A 56 -27.68 11.61 -31.67
N GLY A 57 -26.59 12.37 -31.59
CA GLY A 57 -26.55 13.63 -30.85
C GLY A 57 -26.32 13.51 -29.34
N GLN A 58 -26.17 12.29 -28.79
CA GLN A 58 -25.78 12.07 -27.39
C GLN A 58 -24.32 11.61 -27.30
N TYR A 59 -23.58 12.11 -26.31
CA TYR A 59 -22.22 11.64 -26.01
C TYR A 59 -22.31 10.40 -25.12
N GLN A 60 -21.86 9.25 -25.62
CA GLN A 60 -21.63 8.06 -24.79
C GLN A 60 -20.13 7.84 -24.62
N GLN A 61 -19.71 7.58 -23.37
CA GLN A 61 -18.36 7.14 -23.05
C GLN A 61 -18.25 5.64 -23.38
N VAL A 62 -17.33 5.29 -24.29
CA VAL A 62 -17.00 3.89 -24.60
C VAL A 62 -15.58 3.61 -24.12
N VAL A 63 -15.40 2.55 -23.34
CA VAL A 63 -14.09 2.03 -22.95
C VAL A 63 -13.66 1.03 -24.01
N VAL A 64 -12.61 1.35 -24.77
CA VAL A 64 -11.99 0.41 -25.71
C VAL A 64 -10.68 -0.08 -25.09
N PRO A 65 -10.56 -1.35 -24.69
CA PRO A 65 -9.27 -1.92 -24.29
C PRO A 65 -8.45 -2.28 -25.53
N GLY A 66 -7.20 -1.81 -25.61
CA GLY A 66 -6.15 -2.54 -26.35
C GLY A 66 -5.46 -1.91 -27.56
N GLU A 67 -5.62 -0.63 -27.90
CA GLU A 67 -4.95 -0.03 -29.07
C GLU A 67 -3.84 0.97 -28.71
N GLY A 68 -2.96 0.60 -27.77
CA GLY A 68 -1.70 1.31 -27.49
C GLY A 68 -0.50 0.57 -28.07
N PRO A 69 0.66 1.24 -28.28
CA PRO A 69 1.89 0.55 -28.64
C PRO A 69 2.23 -0.49 -27.56
N SER A 70 2.67 -1.68 -27.97
CA SER A 70 3.08 -2.73 -27.04
C SER A 70 4.26 -2.27 -26.18
N SER A 71 4.40 -2.83 -24.98
CA SER A 71 5.53 -2.55 -24.08
C SER A 71 6.90 -2.71 -24.75
N VAL A 72 7.03 -3.68 -25.66
CA VAL A 72 8.25 -3.91 -26.47
C VAL A 72 8.48 -2.79 -27.48
N GLN A 73 7.44 -2.31 -28.16
CA GLN A 73 7.55 -1.17 -29.08
C GLN A 73 7.96 0.10 -28.33
N ILE A 74 7.33 0.37 -27.19
CA ILE A 74 7.69 1.50 -26.33
C ILE A 74 9.17 1.38 -25.92
N LEU A 75 9.64 0.21 -25.51
CA LEU A 75 11.05 -0.03 -25.15
C LEU A 75 12.02 0.21 -26.32
N GLU A 76 11.70 -0.29 -27.52
CA GLU A 76 12.51 -0.10 -28.72
C GLU A 76 12.57 1.37 -29.16
N GLU A 77 11.43 2.08 -29.10
CA GLU A 77 11.35 3.53 -29.33
C GLU A 77 12.15 4.30 -28.27
N THR A 78 12.02 3.93 -26.99
CA THR A 78 12.79 4.54 -25.88
C THR A 78 14.29 4.38 -26.08
N ARG A 79 14.72 3.21 -26.56
CA ARG A 79 16.14 2.96 -26.88
C ARG A 79 16.65 3.90 -27.96
N SER A 80 15.84 4.26 -28.95
CA SER A 80 16.26 5.18 -30.02
C SER A 80 16.57 6.58 -29.48
N LEU A 81 15.87 7.02 -28.43
CA LEU A 81 16.06 8.32 -27.76
C LEU A 81 17.41 8.46 -27.04
N ILE A 82 18.09 7.34 -26.76
CA ILE A 82 19.43 7.33 -26.14
C ILE A 82 20.45 8.03 -27.05
N GLN A 83 20.27 8.00 -28.37
CA GLN A 83 21.20 8.59 -29.34
C GLN A 83 21.24 10.11 -29.24
N ASP A 84 20.13 10.73 -28.85
CA ASP A 84 19.97 12.19 -28.78
C ASP A 84 20.21 12.76 -27.37
N LYS A 85 20.50 11.89 -26.38
CA LYS A 85 20.60 12.25 -24.94
C LYS A 85 19.36 13.01 -24.42
N ASP A 86 18.18 12.68 -24.92
CA ASP A 86 16.93 13.32 -24.51
C ASP A 86 16.44 12.72 -23.18
N PHE A 87 16.90 13.31 -22.07
CA PHE A 87 16.51 12.88 -20.72
C PHE A 87 15.03 13.13 -20.41
N ASP A 88 14.39 14.10 -21.07
CA ASP A 88 12.99 14.43 -20.84
C ASP A 88 12.10 13.35 -21.45
N ALA A 89 12.40 12.95 -22.69
CA ALA A 89 11.66 11.90 -23.39
C ALA A 89 11.88 10.52 -22.75
N LEU A 90 13.09 10.23 -22.24
CA LEU A 90 13.37 9.03 -21.46
C LEU A 90 12.58 8.99 -20.14
N HIS A 91 12.50 10.12 -19.43
CA HIS A 91 11.75 10.25 -18.18
C HIS A 91 10.26 10.02 -18.37
N GLU A 92 9.66 10.69 -19.36
CA GLU A 92 8.23 10.54 -19.65
C GLU A 92 7.89 9.12 -20.08
N THR A 93 8.76 8.46 -20.83
CA THR A 93 8.51 7.08 -21.26
C THR A 93 8.60 6.09 -20.09
N LEU A 94 9.60 6.24 -19.22
CA LEU A 94 9.75 5.36 -18.04
C LEU A 94 8.65 5.56 -16.99
N LYS A 95 8.00 6.72 -16.94
CA LYS A 95 6.79 6.94 -16.12
C LYS A 95 5.57 6.16 -16.62
N VAL A 96 5.44 5.99 -17.94
CA VAL A 96 4.24 5.38 -18.56
C VAL A 96 4.41 3.87 -18.75
N LEU A 97 5.62 3.41 -19.06
CA LEU A 97 5.90 2.01 -19.40
C LEU A 97 5.39 0.99 -18.36
N PRO A 98 5.52 1.21 -17.03
CA PRO A 98 4.91 0.32 -16.06
C PRO A 98 3.40 0.15 -16.26
N LYS A 99 2.67 1.23 -16.61
CA LYS A 99 1.20 1.16 -16.75
C LYS A 99 0.83 0.25 -17.92
N GLN A 100 1.57 0.39 -19.02
CA GLN A 100 1.38 -0.44 -20.21
C GLN A 100 1.64 -1.92 -19.90
N ILE A 101 2.76 -2.24 -19.25
CA ILE A 101 3.11 -3.62 -18.90
C ILE A 101 2.04 -4.26 -18.02
N PHE A 102 1.60 -3.59 -16.96
CA PHE A 102 0.56 -4.16 -16.10
C PHE A 102 -0.78 -4.32 -16.85
N SER A 103 -1.12 -3.42 -17.77
CA SER A 103 -2.32 -3.57 -18.61
C SER A 103 -2.26 -4.80 -19.54
N GLU A 104 -1.08 -5.15 -20.05
CA GLU A 104 -0.87 -6.36 -20.85
C GLU A 104 -1.05 -7.65 -20.03
N LEU A 105 -0.86 -7.57 -18.71
CA LEU A 105 -1.12 -8.67 -17.77
C LEU A 105 -2.60 -8.83 -17.39
N HIS A 106 -3.54 -8.14 -18.07
CA HIS A 106 -4.98 -8.23 -17.80
C HIS A 106 -5.53 -9.66 -17.86
N THR A 107 -4.89 -10.59 -18.59
CA THR A 107 -5.33 -11.99 -18.68
C THR A 107 -5.06 -12.80 -17.41
N VAL A 108 -4.24 -12.29 -16.49
CA VAL A 108 -3.93 -12.98 -15.23
C VAL A 108 -5.11 -12.79 -14.26
N PRO A 109 -5.87 -13.85 -13.91
CA PRO A 109 -7.18 -13.71 -13.24
C PRO A 109 -7.07 -13.12 -11.83
N TRP A 110 -6.00 -13.45 -11.09
CA TRP A 110 -5.78 -12.93 -9.75
C TRP A 110 -5.11 -11.55 -9.69
N LEU A 111 -4.58 -11.03 -10.80
CA LEU A 111 -3.75 -9.83 -10.77
C LEU A 111 -4.61 -8.56 -10.83
N HIS A 112 -4.44 -7.67 -9.84
CA HIS A 112 -5.06 -6.34 -9.83
C HIS A 112 -4.33 -5.36 -10.76
N HIS A 113 -4.32 -5.64 -12.06
CA HIS A 113 -3.58 -4.88 -13.09
C HIS A 113 -3.89 -3.38 -13.14
N HIS A 114 -5.09 -2.94 -12.72
CA HIS A 114 -5.43 -1.52 -12.59
C HIS A 114 -4.75 -0.80 -11.42
N ASN A 115 -4.12 -1.53 -10.49
CA ASN A 115 -3.43 -1.01 -9.32
C ASN A 115 -2.00 -1.57 -9.26
N GLN A 116 -1.07 -0.89 -9.93
CA GLN A 116 0.31 -1.35 -10.12
C GLN A 116 1.03 -1.67 -8.79
N PRO A 117 0.90 -0.86 -7.72
CA PRO A 117 1.49 -1.22 -6.42
C PRO A 117 0.96 -2.55 -5.87
N ILE A 118 -0.34 -2.81 -5.98
CA ILE A 118 -0.91 -4.09 -5.54
C ILE A 118 -0.48 -5.21 -6.48
N ALA A 119 -0.52 -5.00 -7.80
CA ALA A 119 -0.10 -5.98 -8.80
C ALA A 119 1.36 -6.41 -8.59
N MET A 120 2.28 -5.45 -8.45
CA MET A 120 3.69 -5.73 -8.16
C MET A 120 3.84 -6.50 -6.85
N MET A 121 3.10 -6.12 -5.81
CA MET A 121 3.10 -6.85 -4.54
C MET A 121 2.59 -8.28 -4.73
N GLN A 122 1.54 -8.52 -5.52
CA GLN A 122 1.06 -9.88 -5.85
C GLN A 122 2.09 -10.69 -6.65
N LEU A 123 2.79 -10.06 -7.60
CA LEU A 123 3.88 -10.74 -8.34
C LEU A 123 5.02 -11.17 -7.40
N LEU A 124 5.40 -10.32 -6.45
CA LEU A 124 6.42 -10.63 -5.45
C LEU A 124 5.92 -11.70 -4.46
N LEU A 125 4.70 -11.55 -3.95
CA LEU A 125 4.04 -12.45 -2.99
C LEU A 125 4.02 -13.91 -3.46
N ASN A 126 3.84 -14.10 -4.76
CA ASN A 126 3.68 -15.42 -5.36
C ASN A 126 4.97 -15.94 -6.02
N ASN A 127 6.10 -15.24 -5.87
CA ASN A 127 7.36 -15.54 -6.55
C ASN A 127 7.18 -15.64 -8.09
N LYS A 128 6.36 -14.75 -8.66
CA LYS A 128 6.05 -14.70 -10.10
C LYS A 128 6.61 -13.46 -10.79
N SER A 129 7.31 -12.58 -10.09
CA SER A 129 7.92 -11.39 -10.68
C SER A 129 8.84 -11.72 -11.85
N ASP A 130 9.70 -12.75 -11.74
CA ASP A 130 10.58 -13.15 -12.85
C ASP A 130 9.84 -13.84 -14.01
N LEU A 131 8.71 -14.48 -13.73
CA LEU A 131 7.89 -15.07 -14.78
C LEU A 131 7.26 -13.98 -15.66
N TYR A 132 6.69 -12.94 -15.04
CA TYR A 132 5.91 -11.92 -15.75
C TYR A 132 6.74 -10.68 -16.15
N LEU A 133 7.74 -10.29 -15.36
CA LEU A 133 8.60 -9.14 -15.64
C LEU A 133 9.98 -9.54 -16.15
N GLY A 134 10.39 -10.80 -16.01
CA GLY A 134 11.70 -11.29 -16.48
C GLY A 134 11.98 -11.05 -17.97
N PRO A 135 11.00 -11.15 -18.90
CA PRO A 135 11.20 -10.79 -20.29
C PRO A 135 11.66 -9.33 -20.48
N ILE A 136 11.07 -8.38 -19.75
CA ILE A 136 11.47 -6.97 -19.78
C ILE A 136 12.87 -6.79 -19.21
N LYS A 137 13.16 -7.41 -18.05
CA LYS A 137 14.49 -7.33 -17.41
C LYS A 137 15.62 -7.85 -18.32
N LYS A 138 15.31 -8.80 -19.20
CA LYS A 138 16.25 -9.42 -20.14
C LYS A 138 16.24 -8.76 -21.52
N ASP A 139 15.36 -7.78 -21.74
CA ASP A 139 15.25 -7.10 -23.02
C ASP A 139 16.48 -6.22 -23.26
N PRO A 140 17.17 -6.34 -24.41
CA PRO A 140 18.34 -5.53 -24.72
C PRO A 140 18.07 -4.02 -24.68
N ALA A 141 16.87 -3.57 -25.06
CA ALA A 141 16.50 -2.16 -24.99
C ALA A 141 16.45 -1.67 -23.54
N PHE A 142 15.83 -2.45 -22.65
CA PHE A 142 15.77 -2.11 -21.24
C PHE A 142 17.16 -2.12 -20.58
N ILE A 143 18.00 -3.11 -20.89
CA ILE A 143 19.39 -3.16 -20.41
C ILE A 143 20.19 -1.93 -20.87
N ASN A 144 20.03 -1.51 -22.14
CA ASN A 144 20.70 -0.32 -22.66
C ASN A 144 20.23 0.95 -21.96
N ILE A 145 18.92 1.09 -21.68
CA ILE A 145 18.37 2.22 -20.94
C ILE A 145 18.97 2.26 -19.52
N LEU A 146 18.99 1.13 -18.82
CA LEU A 146 19.59 1.04 -17.48
C LEU A 146 21.07 1.44 -17.50
N GLN A 147 21.86 0.92 -18.45
CA GLN A 147 23.28 1.25 -18.57
C GLN A 147 23.51 2.72 -18.90
N PHE A 148 22.70 3.29 -19.80
CA PHE A 148 22.80 4.69 -20.17
C PHE A 148 22.51 5.61 -18.97
N ILE A 149 21.46 5.32 -18.21
CA ILE A 149 21.10 6.09 -17.00
C ILE A 149 22.18 5.93 -15.93
N ASP A 150 22.73 4.74 -15.72
CA ASP A 150 23.81 4.53 -14.74
C ASP A 150 25.09 5.29 -15.10
N GLN A 151 25.44 5.36 -16.39
CA GLN A 151 26.63 6.06 -16.90
C GLN A 151 26.48 7.58 -16.90
N ASN A 152 25.26 8.08 -17.10
CA ASN A 152 24.99 9.52 -17.20
C ASN A 152 24.27 10.06 -15.96
N LEU A 153 24.30 9.33 -14.85
CA LEU A 153 23.50 9.66 -13.67
C LEU A 153 23.72 11.08 -13.17
N GLU A 154 24.95 11.59 -13.20
CA GLU A 154 25.30 12.95 -12.76
C GLU A 154 24.76 14.06 -13.69
N GLN A 155 24.46 13.75 -14.96
CA GLN A 155 23.96 14.71 -15.95
C GLN A 155 22.43 14.83 -15.92
N ILE A 156 21.74 13.90 -15.23
CA ILE A 156 20.29 13.87 -15.18
C ILE A 156 19.76 15.04 -14.34
N PRO A 157 18.70 15.75 -14.75
CA PRO A 157 18.03 16.73 -13.90
C PRO A 157 17.46 16.10 -12.61
N ASP A 158 17.58 16.78 -11.47
CA ASP A 158 17.08 16.31 -10.18
C ASP A 158 15.56 15.98 -10.22
N GLU A 159 14.80 16.78 -10.97
CA GLU A 159 13.36 16.60 -11.25
C GLU A 159 13.01 15.27 -11.96
N HIS A 160 13.97 14.60 -12.61
CA HIS A 160 13.73 13.32 -13.28
C HIS A 160 14.01 12.10 -12.40
N ILE A 161 14.81 12.25 -11.35
CA ILE A 161 15.20 11.17 -10.46
C ILE A 161 13.99 10.44 -9.82
N PRO A 162 12.91 11.13 -9.37
CA PRO A 162 11.72 10.47 -8.84
C PRO A 162 11.07 9.50 -9.82
N GLY A 163 10.98 9.90 -11.10
CA GLY A 163 10.38 9.09 -12.16
C GLY A 163 11.23 7.88 -12.51
N TYR A 164 12.55 8.04 -12.62
CA TYR A 164 13.46 6.91 -12.86
C TYR A 164 13.48 5.91 -11.70
N PHE A 165 13.52 6.40 -10.45
CA PHE A 165 13.48 5.55 -9.27
C PHE A 165 12.18 4.73 -9.21
N HIS A 166 11.03 5.37 -9.43
CA HIS A 166 9.75 4.68 -9.50
C HIS A 166 9.70 3.69 -10.67
N GLY A 167 9.99 4.16 -11.89
CA GLY A 167 9.93 3.37 -13.11
C GLY A 167 10.75 2.09 -13.00
N PHE A 168 12.02 2.16 -12.63
CA PHE A 168 12.87 0.97 -12.56
C PHE A 168 12.41 -0.06 -11.54
N LEU A 169 11.93 0.36 -10.37
CA LEU A 169 11.38 -0.57 -9.38
C LEU A 169 10.12 -1.27 -9.90
N PHE A 170 9.22 -0.53 -10.55
CA PHE A 170 7.98 -1.09 -11.12
C PHE A 170 8.18 -1.89 -12.42
N LEU A 171 9.32 -1.72 -13.08
CA LEU A 171 9.80 -2.60 -14.17
C LEU A 171 10.52 -3.85 -13.64
N GLY A 172 10.62 -4.01 -12.32
CA GLY A 172 11.16 -5.20 -11.67
C GLY A 172 12.68 -5.21 -11.51
N THR A 173 13.33 -4.04 -11.59
CA THR A 173 14.74 -3.90 -11.16
C THR A 173 14.84 -4.22 -9.67
N ASP A 174 15.82 -5.06 -9.31
CA ASP A 174 16.02 -5.48 -7.93
C ASP A 174 16.32 -4.27 -7.02
N CYS A 175 15.76 -4.25 -5.82
CA CYS A 175 15.98 -3.18 -4.86
C CYS A 175 17.43 -3.11 -4.35
N THR A 176 18.18 -4.21 -4.46
CA THR A 176 19.62 -4.30 -4.16
C THR A 176 20.50 -3.84 -5.32
N SER A 177 19.91 -3.51 -6.47
CA SER A 177 20.66 -3.07 -7.65
C SER A 177 21.42 -1.76 -7.37
N PRO A 178 22.71 -1.66 -7.76
CA PRO A 178 23.51 -0.45 -7.54
C PRO A 178 22.85 0.83 -8.08
N ILE A 179 22.20 0.76 -9.24
CA ILE A 179 21.53 1.92 -9.86
C ILE A 179 20.39 2.45 -8.98
N ILE A 180 19.63 1.56 -8.33
CA ILE A 180 18.54 1.96 -7.43
C ILE A 180 19.11 2.68 -6.20
N HIS A 181 20.22 2.18 -5.64
CA HIS A 181 20.90 2.85 -4.53
C HIS A 181 21.51 4.19 -4.91
N LYS A 182 22.09 4.32 -6.11
CA LYS A 182 22.60 5.60 -6.60
C LYS A 182 21.48 6.63 -6.83
N LEU A 183 20.36 6.21 -7.42
CA LEU A 183 19.16 7.05 -7.56
C LEU A 183 18.61 7.48 -6.18
N LEU A 184 18.57 6.55 -5.23
CA LEU A 184 18.17 6.83 -3.85
C LEU A 184 19.09 7.87 -3.21
N HIS A 185 20.40 7.76 -3.38
CA HIS A 185 21.39 8.72 -2.87
C HIS A 185 21.19 10.11 -3.47
N ARG A 186 20.96 10.21 -4.79
CA ARG A 186 20.61 11.47 -5.46
C ARG A 186 19.32 12.09 -4.92
N LEU A 187 18.29 11.29 -4.63
CA LEU A 187 17.07 11.77 -3.97
C LEU A 187 17.35 12.33 -2.56
N GLN A 188 18.27 11.72 -1.81
CA GLN A 188 18.66 12.23 -0.49
C GLN A 188 19.33 13.60 -0.59
N ASP A 189 20.25 13.77 -1.54
CA ASP A 189 21.15 14.93 -1.62
C ASP A 189 20.64 16.07 -2.51
N SER A 190 19.59 15.83 -3.31
CA SER A 190 19.01 16.85 -4.18
C SER A 190 18.68 18.12 -3.39
N LYS A 191 18.82 19.29 -4.01
CA LYS A 191 18.45 20.57 -3.37
C LYS A 191 17.03 21.01 -3.71
N GLU A 192 16.39 20.37 -4.68
CA GLU A 192 15.10 20.76 -5.24
C GLU A 192 13.92 20.09 -4.53
N TYR A 193 12.94 20.89 -4.11
CA TYR A 193 11.75 20.33 -3.48
C TYR A 193 10.89 19.57 -4.49
N LEU A 194 10.32 18.46 -4.05
CA LEU A 194 9.49 17.61 -4.90
C LEU A 194 8.12 18.27 -5.11
N ASN A 195 7.61 18.24 -6.34
CA ASN A 195 6.20 18.55 -6.58
C ASN A 195 5.30 17.39 -6.05
N LEU A 196 3.98 17.60 -6.06
CA LEU A 196 3.03 16.64 -5.48
C LEU A 196 3.02 15.29 -6.21
N ASN A 197 3.17 15.29 -7.54
CA ASN A 197 3.20 14.07 -8.34
C ASN A 197 4.46 13.24 -8.05
N ASP A 198 5.63 13.88 -8.03
CA ASP A 198 6.90 13.22 -7.74
C ASP A 198 6.97 12.72 -6.30
N THR A 199 6.37 13.48 -5.36
CA THR A 199 6.18 13.05 -3.98
C THR A 199 5.33 11.77 -3.92
N ALA A 200 4.25 11.69 -4.71
CA ALA A 200 3.40 10.50 -4.78
C ALA A 200 4.14 9.29 -5.38
N LEU A 201 4.92 9.49 -6.45
CA LEU A 201 5.75 8.45 -7.08
C LEU A 201 6.77 7.86 -6.10
N ILE A 202 7.52 8.73 -5.41
CA ILE A 202 8.49 8.29 -4.39
C ILE A 202 7.80 7.53 -3.27
N CYS A 203 6.67 8.04 -2.77
CA CYS A 203 5.91 7.38 -1.73
C CYS A 203 5.49 5.97 -2.13
N GLU A 204 5.08 5.74 -3.38
CA GLU A 204 4.74 4.41 -3.88
C GLU A 204 5.94 3.50 -4.05
N ALA A 205 7.03 4.03 -4.61
CA ALA A 205 8.30 3.32 -4.77
C ALA A 205 8.85 2.86 -3.42
N LEU A 206 8.78 3.69 -2.38
CA LEU A 206 9.21 3.35 -1.03
C LEU A 206 8.35 2.28 -0.35
N ARG A 207 7.14 1.98 -0.82
CA ARG A 207 6.35 0.85 -0.30
C ARG A 207 6.89 -0.51 -0.72
N ILE A 208 7.48 -0.56 -1.92
CA ILE A 208 8.06 -1.78 -2.49
C ILE A 208 9.56 -1.88 -2.17
N PHE A 209 10.20 -0.75 -1.88
CA PHE A 209 11.59 -0.72 -1.43
C PHE A 209 11.71 -1.20 0.03
N PRO A 210 12.51 -2.24 0.32
CA PRO A 210 12.65 -2.74 1.68
C PRO A 210 13.14 -1.66 2.65
N ARG A 211 12.49 -1.57 3.81
CA ARG A 211 12.85 -0.73 4.97
C ARG A 211 12.65 0.77 4.81
N GLY A 212 12.50 1.31 3.60
CA GLY A 212 12.27 2.74 3.35
C GLY A 212 13.41 3.64 3.85
N ASP A 213 13.81 4.63 3.06
CA ASP A 213 14.93 5.49 3.45
C ASP A 213 14.48 6.65 4.33
N PHE A 214 15.05 6.76 5.53
CA PHE A 214 14.67 7.77 6.51
C PHE A 214 14.87 9.21 6.01
N LYS A 215 15.96 9.47 5.27
CA LYS A 215 16.25 10.79 4.72
C LYS A 215 15.26 11.13 3.60
N VAL A 216 14.92 10.15 2.75
CA VAL A 216 13.94 10.33 1.69
C VAL A 216 12.54 10.57 2.27
N TRP A 217 12.14 9.86 3.32
CA TRP A 217 10.89 10.13 4.03
C TRP A 217 10.84 11.54 4.63
N SER A 218 11.95 11.99 5.24
CA SER A 218 12.06 13.35 5.76
C SER A 218 11.93 14.40 4.64
N ARG A 219 12.49 14.13 3.46
CA ARG A 219 12.35 14.99 2.28
C ARG A 219 10.92 15.05 1.76
N VAL A 220 10.25 13.91 1.66
CA VAL A 220 8.84 13.81 1.28
C VAL A 220 7.98 14.69 2.21
N LEU A 221 8.21 14.59 3.52
CA LEU A 221 7.48 15.40 4.51
C LEU A 221 7.74 16.91 4.34
N LYS A 222 9.00 17.32 4.15
CA LYS A 222 9.38 18.72 3.91
C LYS A 222 8.77 19.28 2.63
N SER A 223 8.82 18.51 1.54
CA SER A 223 8.25 18.91 0.25
C SER A 223 6.74 19.12 0.38
N LEU A 224 6.07 18.24 1.11
CA LEU A 224 4.64 18.37 1.40
C LEU A 224 4.29 19.62 2.23
N ASP A 225 5.13 20.00 3.20
CA ASP A 225 4.92 21.24 3.97
C ASP A 225 5.03 22.49 3.09
N ILE A 226 5.91 22.44 2.09
CA ILE A 226 6.08 23.53 1.12
C ILE A 226 4.90 23.58 0.17
N ILE A 227 4.46 22.44 -0.36
CA ILE A 227 3.28 22.34 -1.22
C ILE A 227 2.06 22.93 -0.51
N PHE A 228 1.83 22.60 0.77
CA PHE A 228 0.69 23.14 1.53
C PHE A 228 0.78 24.65 1.81
N LYS A 229 1.99 25.22 1.83
CA LYS A 229 2.18 26.67 2.01
C LYS A 229 2.03 27.46 0.70
N GLN A 230 2.39 26.84 -0.42
CA GLN A 230 2.53 27.55 -1.71
C GLN A 230 1.36 27.33 -2.66
N THR A 231 0.60 26.24 -2.51
CA THR A 231 -0.48 25.89 -3.43
C THR A 231 -1.81 26.41 -2.90
N ASP A 232 -2.62 27.04 -3.75
CA ASP A 232 -4.01 27.33 -3.40
C ASP A 232 -4.83 26.03 -3.44
N ILE A 233 -5.07 25.49 -2.25
CA ILE A 233 -5.74 24.21 -2.04
C ILE A 233 -7.26 24.35 -2.22
N SER A 234 -7.79 25.57 -2.24
CA SER A 234 -9.19 25.83 -2.57
C SER A 234 -9.47 25.73 -4.07
N SER A 235 -8.42 25.65 -4.89
CA SER A 235 -8.53 25.50 -6.34
C SER A 235 -9.24 24.20 -6.72
N PRO A 236 -10.21 24.23 -7.66
CA PRO A 236 -10.85 23.03 -8.20
C PRO A 236 -9.86 22.13 -8.96
N ASP A 237 -8.72 22.68 -9.40
CA ASP A 237 -7.67 21.96 -10.12
C ASP A 237 -6.63 21.31 -9.19
N PHE A 238 -6.77 21.47 -7.88
CA PHE A 238 -5.84 20.86 -6.93
C PHE A 238 -5.88 19.33 -7.02
N ASP A 239 -4.71 18.71 -7.18
CA ASP A 239 -4.58 17.27 -7.43
C ASP A 239 -4.76 16.45 -6.15
N VAL A 240 -6.03 16.29 -5.73
CA VAL A 240 -6.41 15.48 -4.57
C VAL A 240 -6.06 14.01 -4.76
N TYR A 241 -5.93 13.53 -6.00
CA TYR A 241 -5.58 12.15 -6.28
C TYR A 241 -4.14 11.85 -5.85
N ASN A 242 -3.17 12.66 -6.28
CA ASN A 242 -1.78 12.52 -5.85
C ASN A 242 -1.57 12.89 -4.38
N LEU A 243 -2.34 13.83 -3.83
CA LEU A 243 -2.35 14.08 -2.39
C LEU A 243 -2.77 12.84 -1.60
N SER A 244 -3.89 12.20 -1.97
CA SER A 244 -4.37 11.00 -1.30
C SER A 244 -3.35 9.86 -1.34
N ARG A 245 -2.71 9.63 -2.49
CA ARG A 245 -1.64 8.62 -2.66
C ARG A 245 -0.46 8.91 -1.75
N THR A 246 0.01 10.16 -1.72
CA THR A 246 1.11 10.62 -0.86
C THR A 246 0.78 10.41 0.62
N ILE A 247 -0.32 11.02 1.08
CA ILE A 247 -0.70 11.03 2.50
C ILE A 247 -0.98 9.64 3.02
N THR A 248 -1.65 8.80 2.22
CA THR A 248 -1.90 7.41 2.61
C THR A 248 -0.58 6.71 2.91
N ASN A 249 0.49 6.95 2.15
CA ASN A 249 1.77 6.28 2.37
C ASN A 249 2.57 6.85 3.55
N ILE A 250 2.50 8.16 3.79
CA ILE A 250 3.23 8.82 4.89
C ILE A 250 2.47 8.87 6.22
N ARG A 251 1.23 8.38 6.27
CA ARG A 251 0.34 8.50 7.44
C ARG A 251 0.97 8.03 8.76
N HIS A 252 1.81 7.00 8.68
CA HIS A 252 2.45 6.41 9.86
C HIS A 252 3.68 7.17 10.32
N ILE A 253 4.16 8.15 9.55
CA ILE A 253 5.35 8.98 9.83
C ILE A 253 5.00 10.48 9.92
N SER A 254 3.70 10.81 9.91
CA SER A 254 3.20 12.20 10.00
C SER A 254 2.53 12.46 11.35
N THR A 255 2.50 13.72 11.81
CA THR A 255 1.75 14.09 13.01
C THR A 255 0.25 14.16 12.79
N SER A 256 -0.54 13.88 13.83
CA SER A 256 -2.00 13.99 13.80
C SER A 256 -2.49 15.38 13.39
N GLU A 257 -1.73 16.44 13.68
CA GLU A 257 -2.03 17.81 13.23
C GLU A 257 -1.92 17.95 11.71
N LYS A 258 -0.81 17.49 11.12
CA LYS A 258 -0.64 17.50 9.66
C LYS A 258 -1.71 16.66 8.97
N LEU A 259 -2.03 15.48 9.52
CA LEU A 259 -3.12 14.64 9.03
C LEU A 259 -4.49 15.33 9.14
N ASN A 260 -4.74 16.07 10.22
CA ASN A 260 -5.96 16.88 10.37
C ASN A 260 -6.05 18.01 9.36
N THR A 261 -4.95 18.73 9.14
CA THR A 261 -4.87 19.77 8.11
C THR A 261 -5.25 19.18 6.76
N VAL A 262 -4.66 18.04 6.38
CA VAL A 262 -5.01 17.34 5.14
C VAL A 262 -6.49 16.97 5.06
N LEU A 263 -7.07 16.41 6.13
CA LEU A 263 -8.49 16.01 6.13
C LEU A 263 -9.42 17.22 6.01
N ASN A 264 -9.09 18.33 6.67
CA ASN A 264 -9.84 19.58 6.56
C ASN A 264 -9.73 20.18 5.15
N LEU A 265 -8.54 20.15 4.55
CA LEU A 265 -8.32 20.60 3.19
C LEU A 265 -9.09 19.76 2.18
N THR A 266 -9.03 18.43 2.32
CA THR A 266 -9.80 17.50 1.50
C THR A 266 -11.30 17.80 1.63
N HIS A 267 -11.77 18.06 2.85
CA HIS A 267 -13.16 18.40 3.09
C HIS A 267 -13.58 19.69 2.37
N GLN A 268 -12.76 20.74 2.42
CA GLN A 268 -13.00 21.99 1.71
C GLN A 268 -13.11 21.78 0.20
N VAL A 269 -12.24 20.96 -0.39
CA VAL A 269 -12.32 20.64 -1.82
C VAL A 269 -13.63 19.91 -2.15
N ILE A 270 -14.08 18.99 -1.29
CA ILE A 270 -15.35 18.27 -1.49
C ILE A 270 -16.54 19.23 -1.36
N LEU A 271 -16.56 20.11 -0.37
CA LEU A 271 -17.64 21.07 -0.18
C LEU A 271 -17.74 22.07 -1.35
N ASN A 272 -16.60 22.54 -1.85
CA ASN A 272 -16.56 23.58 -2.88
C ASN A 272 -16.71 23.03 -4.30
N ASN A 273 -16.28 21.78 -4.55
CA ASN A 273 -16.14 21.24 -5.92
C ASN A 273 -16.57 19.77 -6.07
N GLY A 274 -17.21 19.17 -5.06
CA GLY A 274 -17.46 17.72 -4.99
C GLY A 274 -18.24 17.14 -6.18
N GLU A 275 -19.20 17.88 -6.74
CA GLU A 275 -20.00 17.42 -7.88
C GLU A 275 -19.16 17.24 -9.17
N ASN A 276 -18.17 18.11 -9.37
CA ASN A 276 -17.27 18.10 -10.52
C ASN A 276 -16.14 17.07 -10.41
N LEU A 277 -15.87 16.56 -9.20
CA LEU A 277 -14.84 15.54 -9.02
C LEU A 277 -15.24 14.23 -9.71
N ASN A 278 -14.29 13.64 -10.42
CA ASN A 278 -14.48 12.34 -11.05
C ASN A 278 -14.44 11.20 -10.02
N ILE A 279 -14.81 9.99 -10.44
CA ILE A 279 -14.88 8.80 -9.58
C ILE A 279 -13.53 8.48 -8.92
N LEU A 280 -12.41 8.65 -9.64
CA LEU A 280 -11.09 8.35 -9.13
C LEU A 280 -10.65 9.35 -8.05
N GLN A 281 -11.00 10.63 -8.23
CA GLN A 281 -10.77 11.68 -7.23
C GLN A 281 -11.62 11.41 -5.98
N LEU A 282 -12.93 11.22 -6.13
CA LEU A 282 -13.84 10.92 -5.01
C LEU A 282 -13.44 9.64 -4.25
N GLY A 283 -13.13 8.56 -4.97
CA GLY A 283 -12.64 7.31 -4.36
C GLY A 283 -11.30 7.49 -3.64
N SER A 284 -10.44 8.37 -4.12
CA SER A 284 -9.16 8.69 -3.46
C SER A 284 -9.36 9.54 -2.21
N CYS A 285 -10.30 10.48 -2.21
CA CYS A 285 -10.72 11.19 -1.00
C CYS A 285 -11.25 10.22 0.07
N LEU A 286 -12.14 9.29 -0.31
CA LEU A 286 -12.67 8.28 0.61
C LEU A 286 -11.57 7.41 1.24
N ARG A 287 -10.63 6.92 0.42
CA ARG A 287 -9.47 6.16 0.92
C ARG A 287 -8.67 6.94 1.94
N MET A 288 -8.49 8.24 1.72
CA MET A 288 -7.78 9.12 2.64
C MET A 288 -8.52 9.22 3.99
N TYR A 289 -9.83 9.46 4.00
CA TYR A 289 -10.63 9.42 5.24
C TYR A 289 -10.47 8.08 5.97
N ARG A 290 -10.69 6.95 5.28
CA ARG A 290 -10.50 5.61 5.86
C ARG A 290 -9.15 5.46 6.56
N HIS A 291 -8.06 5.89 5.90
CA HIS A 291 -6.71 5.66 6.40
C HIS A 291 -6.29 6.63 7.52
N LEU A 292 -6.86 7.84 7.57
CA LEU A 292 -6.44 8.88 8.51
C LEU A 292 -7.35 9.00 9.73
N SER A 293 -8.65 8.71 9.61
CA SER A 293 -9.61 8.97 10.69
C SER A 293 -9.33 8.24 12.01
N PHE A 294 -8.57 7.12 11.98
CA PHE A 294 -8.16 6.39 13.20
C PHE A 294 -6.85 6.89 13.80
N LEU A 295 -6.02 7.57 13.01
CA LEU A 295 -4.73 8.15 13.43
C LEU A 295 -4.90 9.57 13.98
N VAL A 296 -6.05 10.15 13.69
CA VAL A 296 -6.50 11.42 14.22
C VAL A 296 -7.16 11.21 15.59
N SER A 297 -7.06 12.22 16.45
CA SER A 297 -7.67 12.24 17.78
C SER A 297 -9.14 11.81 17.75
N PRO A 298 -9.62 11.03 18.74
CA PRO A 298 -11.02 10.55 18.80
C PRO A 298 -12.08 11.64 18.61
N TYR A 299 -11.77 12.88 19.00
CA TYR A 299 -12.66 14.04 18.86
C TYR A 299 -13.06 14.37 17.42
N TYR A 300 -12.29 13.98 16.40
CA TYR A 300 -12.60 14.26 14.99
C TYR A 300 -13.26 13.09 14.27
N ARG A 301 -13.51 11.97 14.94
CA ARG A 301 -14.04 10.75 14.28
C ARG A 301 -15.42 10.95 13.69
N ASP A 302 -16.31 11.62 14.41
CA ASP A 302 -17.69 11.85 13.96
C ASP A 302 -17.73 12.81 12.77
N GLY A 303 -17.04 13.96 12.85
CA GLY A 303 -16.94 14.87 11.71
C GLY A 303 -16.28 14.24 10.47
N ASN A 304 -15.27 13.39 10.66
CA ASN A 304 -14.67 12.65 9.54
C ASN A 304 -15.64 11.63 8.93
N LYS A 305 -16.50 11.01 9.75
CA LYS A 305 -17.56 10.12 9.28
C LYS A 305 -18.58 10.87 8.43
N ASP A 306 -19.02 12.05 8.88
CA ASP A 306 -19.95 12.88 8.13
C ASP A 306 -19.35 13.35 6.79
N ASN A 307 -18.06 13.71 6.78
CA ASN A 307 -17.36 14.06 5.55
C ASN A 307 -17.26 12.89 4.57
N ALA A 308 -16.99 11.68 5.08
CA ALA A 308 -16.99 10.48 4.25
C ALA A 308 -18.41 10.13 3.74
N ASN A 309 -19.47 10.35 4.53
CA ASN A 309 -20.86 10.20 4.09
C ASN A 309 -21.14 11.10 2.88
N CYS A 310 -20.74 12.37 2.94
CA CYS A 310 -20.92 13.32 1.85
C CYS A 310 -20.30 12.82 0.52
N ILE A 311 -19.11 12.21 0.58
CA ILE A 311 -18.49 11.64 -0.64
C ILE A 311 -19.26 10.40 -1.12
N VAL A 312 -19.74 9.55 -0.21
CA VAL A 312 -20.57 8.40 -0.57
C VAL A 312 -21.84 8.88 -1.29
N ASP A 313 -22.48 9.93 -0.81
CA ASP A 313 -23.66 10.53 -1.45
C ASP A 313 -23.35 11.02 -2.87
N LEU A 314 -22.20 11.66 -3.08
CA LEU A 314 -21.73 12.08 -4.42
C LEU A 314 -21.43 10.89 -5.35
N LEU A 315 -21.11 9.73 -4.80
CA LEU A 315 -20.83 8.51 -5.56
C LEU A 315 -22.09 7.69 -5.87
N ILE A 316 -23.19 7.85 -5.12
CA ILE A 316 -24.44 7.12 -5.36
C ILE A 316 -24.95 7.30 -6.80
N PRO A 317 -25.04 8.53 -7.36
CA PRO A 317 -25.44 8.72 -8.76
C PRO A 317 -24.45 8.11 -9.76
N LYS A 318 -23.18 7.95 -9.36
CA LYS A 318 -22.07 7.46 -10.19
C LYS A 318 -21.84 5.94 -10.04
N LEU A 319 -22.65 5.23 -9.24
CA LEU A 319 -22.54 3.78 -9.00
C LEU A 319 -22.42 2.92 -10.28
N PRO A 320 -23.19 3.17 -11.36
CA PRO A 320 -23.09 2.37 -12.58
C PRO A 320 -21.71 2.42 -13.25
N MET A 321 -20.97 3.50 -13.03
CA MET A 321 -19.66 3.78 -13.63
C MET A 321 -18.48 3.30 -12.77
N LEU A 322 -18.73 2.76 -11.57
CA LEU A 322 -17.67 2.24 -10.71
C LEU A 322 -17.14 0.91 -11.26
N THR A 323 -15.82 0.82 -11.43
CA THR A 323 -15.14 -0.46 -11.61
C THR A 323 -15.24 -1.30 -10.33
N CYS A 324 -15.11 -2.64 -10.41
CA CYS A 324 -15.11 -3.51 -9.22
C CYS A 324 -14.07 -3.05 -8.17
N ALA A 325 -12.90 -2.57 -8.61
CA ALA A 325 -11.88 -2.04 -7.71
C ALA A 325 -12.32 -0.79 -6.95
N ASN A 326 -12.92 0.19 -7.65
CA ASN A 326 -13.45 1.39 -7.01
C ASN A 326 -14.63 1.05 -6.09
N PHE A 327 -15.46 0.08 -6.50
CA PHE A 327 -16.57 -0.43 -5.73
C PHE A 327 -16.11 -0.99 -4.37
N ALA A 328 -15.09 -1.85 -4.39
CA ALA A 328 -14.48 -2.42 -3.19
C ALA A 328 -13.98 -1.36 -2.22
N ASP A 329 -13.28 -0.35 -2.73
CA ASP A 329 -12.73 0.73 -1.93
C ASP A 329 -13.84 1.48 -1.19
N VAL A 330 -14.94 1.83 -1.88
CA VAL A 330 -16.08 2.55 -1.27
C VAL A 330 -16.75 1.69 -0.20
N CYS A 331 -17.10 0.44 -0.52
CA CYS A 331 -17.76 -0.46 0.44
C CYS A 331 -16.87 -0.75 1.66
N HIS A 332 -15.55 -0.81 1.48
CA HIS A 332 -14.61 -0.98 2.57
C HIS A 332 -14.43 0.30 3.40
N VAL A 333 -14.53 1.49 2.82
CA VAL A 333 -14.53 2.74 3.61
C VAL A 333 -15.80 2.82 4.43
N MET A 334 -16.97 2.58 3.81
CA MET A 334 -18.24 2.49 4.52
C MET A 334 -18.10 1.55 5.71
N LYS A 335 -17.62 0.32 5.41
CA LYS A 335 -16.85 -0.66 6.21
C LYS A 335 -16.24 -0.20 7.55
N VAL A 336 -15.28 0.65 7.40
CA VAL A 336 -14.39 0.96 8.48
C VAL A 336 -14.97 2.13 9.28
N MET A 337 -15.70 3.02 8.62
CA MET A 337 -16.17 4.28 9.19
C MET A 337 -17.60 4.22 9.77
N GLY A 338 -18.33 3.12 9.63
CA GLY A 338 -19.66 3.02 10.22
C GLY A 338 -20.77 3.64 9.37
N ILE A 339 -20.58 3.74 8.05
CA ILE A 339 -21.49 4.43 7.11
C ILE A 339 -22.49 3.40 6.55
N TYR A 340 -23.56 3.11 7.30
CA TYR A 340 -24.53 2.05 6.95
C TYR A 340 -25.96 2.40 7.29
N ASP A 341 -26.49 3.46 6.71
CA ASP A 341 -27.93 3.47 6.58
C ASP A 341 -28.36 2.33 5.62
N GLU A 342 -29.52 1.76 5.89
CA GLU A 342 -30.04 0.62 5.16
C GLU A 342 -30.27 0.95 3.67
N SER A 343 -30.65 2.19 3.36
CA SER A 343 -30.92 2.65 2.00
C SER A 343 -29.65 2.65 1.15
N THR A 344 -28.57 3.27 1.63
CA THR A 344 -27.27 3.30 0.95
C THR A 344 -26.72 1.89 0.76
N SER A 345 -26.74 1.08 1.82
CA SER A 345 -26.26 -0.31 1.76
C SER A 345 -26.99 -1.13 0.70
N ARG A 346 -28.33 -1.00 0.62
CA ARG A 346 -29.15 -1.69 -0.41
C ARG A 346 -28.81 -1.23 -1.83
N LYS A 347 -28.51 0.05 -2.07
CA LYS A 347 -28.11 0.56 -3.40
C LYS A 347 -26.81 -0.09 -3.88
N PHE A 348 -25.80 -0.16 -3.02
CA PHE A 348 -24.54 -0.82 -3.34
C PHE A 348 -24.73 -2.33 -3.53
N GLN A 349 -25.45 -3.00 -2.62
CA GLN A 349 -25.72 -4.45 -2.76
C GLN A 349 -26.47 -4.77 -4.05
N LYS A 350 -27.50 -4.00 -4.40
CA LYS A 350 -28.25 -4.17 -5.65
C LYS A 350 -27.32 -4.07 -6.86
N ARG A 351 -26.48 -3.03 -6.92
CA ARG A 351 -25.54 -2.85 -8.03
C ARG A 351 -24.49 -3.97 -8.09
N ALA A 352 -23.99 -4.41 -6.94
CA ALA A 352 -23.04 -5.51 -6.89
C ALA A 352 -23.66 -6.83 -7.37
N LEU A 353 -24.91 -7.09 -7.01
CA LEU A 353 -25.65 -8.23 -7.53
C LEU A 353 -25.83 -8.09 -9.05
N GLU A 354 -26.27 -6.96 -9.57
CA GLU A 354 -26.42 -6.75 -11.02
C GLU A 354 -25.13 -7.14 -11.78
N ILE A 355 -23.97 -6.63 -11.34
CA ILE A 355 -22.66 -6.93 -11.94
C ILE A 355 -22.36 -8.43 -11.87
N LEU A 356 -22.59 -9.07 -10.71
CA LEU A 356 -22.38 -10.51 -10.52
C LEU A 356 -23.25 -11.37 -11.46
N HIS A 357 -24.42 -10.89 -11.88
CA HIS A 357 -25.31 -11.63 -12.79
C HIS A 357 -24.98 -11.39 -14.27
N SER A 358 -24.46 -10.23 -14.63
CA SER A 358 -24.28 -9.82 -16.03
C SER A 358 -22.89 -10.13 -16.60
N GLU A 359 -21.88 -10.31 -15.76
CA GLU A 359 -20.48 -10.35 -16.20
C GLU A 359 -19.78 -11.63 -15.74
N THR A 360 -18.83 -12.12 -16.57
CA THR A 360 -17.85 -13.11 -16.12
C THR A 360 -16.70 -12.36 -15.47
N LEU A 361 -16.67 -12.36 -14.14
CA LEU A 361 -15.66 -11.65 -13.35
C LEU A 361 -14.41 -12.51 -13.20
N LYS A 362 -13.24 -11.89 -13.22
CA LYS A 362 -12.03 -12.54 -12.72
C LYS A 362 -12.10 -12.66 -11.20
N ILE A 363 -11.39 -13.62 -10.61
CA ILE A 363 -11.36 -13.79 -9.15
C ILE A 363 -10.93 -12.50 -8.41
N SER A 364 -10.02 -11.71 -8.98
CA SER A 364 -9.62 -10.41 -8.41
C SER A 364 -10.74 -9.36 -8.40
N GLU A 365 -11.60 -9.36 -9.42
CA GLU A 365 -12.77 -8.48 -9.54
C GLU A 365 -13.91 -8.97 -8.65
N LEU A 366 -14.14 -10.28 -8.60
CA LEU A 366 -15.12 -10.92 -7.73
C LEU A 366 -14.83 -10.63 -6.25
N VAL A 367 -13.59 -10.85 -5.80
CA VAL A 367 -13.19 -10.55 -4.40
C VAL A 367 -13.41 -9.08 -4.05
N ASN A 368 -13.11 -8.18 -4.98
CA ASN A 368 -13.37 -6.76 -4.81
C ASN A 368 -14.87 -6.47 -4.68
N LEU A 369 -15.69 -7.06 -5.54
CA LEU A 369 -17.14 -6.91 -5.52
C LEU A 369 -17.75 -7.43 -4.22
N CYS A 370 -17.21 -8.51 -3.66
CA CYS A 370 -17.69 -9.11 -2.42
C CYS A 370 -17.64 -8.20 -1.20
N TYR A 371 -16.82 -7.14 -1.20
CA TYR A 371 -16.85 -6.14 -0.12
C TYR A 371 -18.20 -5.39 -0.05
N ALA A 372 -19.02 -5.40 -1.12
CA ALA A 372 -20.39 -4.89 -1.10
C ALA A 372 -21.29 -5.63 -0.11
N PHE A 373 -20.97 -6.89 0.18
CA PHE A 373 -21.80 -7.83 0.93
C PHE A 373 -21.38 -7.98 2.39
N ASN A 374 -20.62 -7.01 2.89
CA ASN A 374 -20.13 -6.98 4.26
C ASN A 374 -21.24 -6.91 5.34
N TYR A 375 -22.48 -6.64 4.94
CA TYR A 375 -23.69 -6.63 5.79
C TYR A 375 -24.55 -7.81 5.38
N MET A 376 -25.03 -8.58 6.35
CA MET A 376 -25.77 -9.83 6.17
C MET A 376 -26.56 -9.86 4.85
N LEU A 377 -26.15 -10.76 3.97
CA LEU A 377 -26.92 -11.09 2.78
C LEU A 377 -28.19 -11.84 3.15
N MET A 378 -29.26 -11.55 2.40
CA MET A 378 -30.39 -12.46 2.29
C MET A 378 -29.88 -13.83 1.83
N HIS A 379 -30.50 -14.91 2.33
CA HIS A 379 -30.02 -16.27 2.12
C HIS A 379 -29.78 -16.60 0.63
N ASN A 380 -30.67 -16.15 -0.26
CA ASN A 380 -30.58 -16.42 -1.69
C ASN A 380 -29.40 -15.73 -2.38
N ASP A 381 -29.02 -14.53 -1.93
CA ASP A 381 -27.90 -13.79 -2.49
C ASP A 381 -26.56 -14.33 -1.98
N ARG A 382 -26.53 -14.84 -0.75
CA ARG A 382 -25.36 -15.51 -0.18
C ARG A 382 -24.93 -16.71 -1.01
N TYR A 383 -25.87 -17.59 -1.37
CA TYR A 383 -25.56 -18.78 -2.17
C TYR A 383 -24.90 -18.44 -3.51
N LYS A 384 -25.32 -17.33 -4.14
CA LYS A 384 -24.73 -16.86 -5.41
C LYS A 384 -23.27 -16.45 -5.25
N VAL A 385 -22.98 -15.69 -4.19
CA VAL A 385 -21.60 -15.27 -3.87
C VAL A 385 -20.74 -16.50 -3.54
N GLU A 386 -21.24 -17.42 -2.72
CA GLU A 386 -20.55 -18.66 -2.38
C GLU A 386 -20.27 -19.52 -3.63
N SER A 387 -21.23 -19.64 -4.54
CA SER A 387 -21.07 -20.39 -5.79
C SER A 387 -20.03 -19.76 -6.73
N ALA A 388 -20.04 -18.43 -6.87
CA ALA A 388 -19.04 -17.72 -7.66
C ALA A 388 -17.63 -17.88 -7.07
N LEU A 389 -17.50 -17.72 -5.74
CA LEU A 389 -16.22 -17.93 -5.05
C LEU A 389 -15.73 -19.37 -5.21
N TYR A 390 -16.61 -20.38 -5.08
CA TYR A 390 -16.24 -21.78 -5.24
C TYR A 390 -15.67 -22.08 -6.63
N LYS A 391 -16.29 -21.54 -7.67
CA LYS A 391 -15.90 -21.76 -9.07
C LYS A 391 -14.48 -21.27 -9.38
N ASP A 392 -14.14 -20.07 -8.91
CA ASP A 392 -12.92 -19.37 -9.31
C ASP A 392 -11.83 -19.39 -8.22
N LEU A 393 -12.04 -20.11 -7.12
CA LEU A 393 -11.14 -20.11 -5.95
C LEU A 393 -9.73 -20.62 -6.29
N SER A 394 -9.60 -21.57 -7.21
CA SER A 394 -8.31 -22.13 -7.64
C SER A 394 -7.40 -21.10 -8.28
N ASP A 395 -7.97 -20.03 -8.84
CA ASP A 395 -7.20 -18.97 -9.47
C ASP A 395 -6.73 -17.92 -8.45
N ALA A 396 -7.16 -17.98 -7.18
CA ALA A 396 -6.85 -16.97 -6.19
C ALA A 396 -5.38 -17.04 -5.74
N ASP A 397 -4.71 -15.89 -5.74
CA ASP A 397 -3.38 -15.76 -5.16
C ASP A 397 -3.43 -15.60 -3.62
N VAL A 398 -2.26 -15.62 -2.99
CA VAL A 398 -2.13 -15.48 -1.52
C VAL A 398 -2.80 -14.22 -0.98
N LEU A 399 -2.70 -13.10 -1.72
CA LEU A 399 -3.34 -11.85 -1.32
C LEU A 399 -4.86 -11.98 -1.36
N LEU A 400 -5.41 -12.51 -2.45
CA LEU A 400 -6.84 -12.72 -2.63
C LEU A 400 -7.39 -13.72 -1.63
N LEU A 401 -6.72 -14.86 -1.39
CA LEU A 401 -7.10 -15.83 -0.38
C LEU A 401 -7.22 -15.18 1.01
N SER A 402 -6.27 -14.31 1.37
CA SER A 402 -6.35 -13.57 2.64
C SER A 402 -7.54 -12.61 2.72
N ASN A 403 -7.98 -12.05 1.60
CA ASN A 403 -9.15 -11.16 1.53
C ASN A 403 -10.45 -11.98 1.52
N ILE A 404 -10.47 -13.14 0.86
CA ILE A 404 -11.58 -14.11 0.87
C ILE A 404 -11.86 -14.56 2.30
N ALA A 405 -10.84 -14.76 3.14
CA ALA A 405 -11.03 -15.05 4.56
C ALA A 405 -11.95 -14.04 5.27
N ASP A 406 -11.73 -12.74 5.03
CA ASP A 406 -12.56 -11.67 5.61
C ASP A 406 -13.97 -11.71 5.03
N ILE A 407 -14.12 -11.92 3.71
CA ILE A 407 -15.41 -12.02 3.03
C ILE A 407 -16.24 -13.19 3.59
N LEU A 408 -15.66 -14.39 3.70
CA LEU A 408 -16.35 -15.58 4.21
C LEU A 408 -16.83 -15.38 5.66
N ILE A 409 -16.05 -14.66 6.47
CA ILE A 409 -16.47 -14.23 7.81
C ILE A 409 -17.69 -13.31 7.72
N ASP A 410 -17.63 -12.30 6.86
CA ASP A 410 -18.61 -11.22 6.82
C ASP A 410 -19.96 -11.69 6.28
N ILE A 411 -19.96 -12.55 5.26
CA ILE A 411 -21.19 -13.16 4.72
C ILE A 411 -21.75 -14.27 5.61
N LYS A 412 -21.05 -14.64 6.69
CA LYS A 412 -21.36 -15.79 7.55
C LYS A 412 -21.52 -17.07 6.72
N CYS A 413 -20.49 -17.38 5.94
CA CYS A 413 -20.46 -18.58 5.11
C CYS A 413 -20.60 -19.83 5.99
N ASN A 414 -21.59 -20.66 5.68
CA ASN A 414 -21.83 -21.95 6.34
C ASN A 414 -21.68 -23.13 5.36
N ASN A 415 -21.27 -22.86 4.12
CA ASN A 415 -21.08 -23.87 3.10
C ASN A 415 -19.80 -24.67 3.38
N SER A 416 -19.95 -25.90 3.85
CA SER A 416 -18.84 -26.79 4.23
C SER A 416 -17.89 -27.07 3.08
N ASP A 417 -18.41 -27.20 1.85
CA ASP A 417 -17.61 -27.56 0.68
C ASP A 417 -16.70 -26.41 0.28
N LEU A 418 -17.22 -25.18 0.30
CA LEU A 418 -16.44 -23.98 0.06
C LEU A 418 -15.38 -23.77 1.16
N ILE A 419 -15.72 -24.01 2.43
CA ILE A 419 -14.77 -23.87 3.54
C ILE A 419 -13.65 -24.91 3.43
N THR A 420 -13.99 -26.17 3.15
CA THR A 420 -13.00 -27.24 2.94
C THR A 420 -12.09 -26.91 1.76
N TYR A 421 -12.68 -26.53 0.61
CA TYR A 421 -11.91 -26.19 -0.58
C TYR A 421 -10.99 -24.98 -0.36
N TYR A 422 -11.48 -23.96 0.36
CA TYR A 422 -10.66 -22.83 0.77
C TYR A 422 -9.48 -23.26 1.65
N PHE A 423 -9.67 -24.16 2.61
CA PHE A 423 -8.57 -24.68 3.43
C PHE A 423 -7.56 -25.48 2.60
N GLU A 424 -7.99 -26.21 1.58
CA GLU A 424 -7.09 -26.88 0.63
C GLU A 424 -6.24 -25.87 -0.14
N MET A 425 -6.83 -24.78 -0.64
CA MET A 425 -6.09 -23.71 -1.33
C MET A 425 -5.08 -23.03 -0.40
N ILE A 426 -5.46 -22.76 0.86
CA ILE A 426 -4.52 -22.21 1.85
C ILE A 426 -3.34 -23.16 2.11
N LYS A 427 -3.58 -24.48 2.19
CA LYS A 427 -2.50 -25.46 2.36
C LYS A 427 -1.55 -25.47 1.15
N GLN A 428 -2.06 -25.34 -0.06
CA GLN A 428 -1.23 -25.27 -1.28
C GLN A 428 -0.38 -23.99 -1.33
N HIS A 429 -0.87 -22.90 -0.76
CA HIS A 429 -0.20 -21.59 -0.76
C HIS A 429 0.54 -21.26 0.55
N ILE A 430 0.71 -22.25 1.44
CA ILE A 430 1.18 -22.01 2.80
C ILE A 430 2.59 -21.41 2.86
N ASP A 431 3.49 -21.83 1.96
CA ASP A 431 4.86 -21.33 1.94
C ASP A 431 4.94 -19.87 1.47
N ASN A 432 4.07 -19.47 0.54
CA ASN A 432 3.96 -18.06 0.15
C ASN A 432 3.29 -17.23 1.26
N LEU A 433 2.30 -17.79 1.97
CA LEU A 433 1.65 -17.14 3.11
C LEU A 433 2.62 -16.86 4.28
N LYS A 434 3.55 -17.79 4.54
CA LYS A 434 4.60 -17.66 5.57
C LYS A 434 5.48 -16.43 5.37
N ASN A 435 5.79 -16.10 4.12
CA ASN A 435 6.62 -14.95 3.78
C ASN A 435 5.92 -13.60 4.05
N TYR A 436 4.59 -13.62 4.31
CA TYR A 436 3.76 -12.42 4.45
C TYR A 436 2.80 -12.53 5.62
N VAL A 437 3.39 -12.49 6.81
CA VAL A 437 2.76 -12.70 8.12
C VAL A 437 1.46 -11.90 8.35
N THR A 438 1.34 -10.67 7.85
CA THR A 438 0.10 -9.89 8.02
C THR A 438 -1.10 -10.55 7.31
N ARG A 439 -0.87 -11.21 6.17
CA ARG A 439 -1.89 -11.95 5.42
C ARG A 439 -2.18 -13.29 6.08
N PHE A 440 -1.14 -13.95 6.56
CA PHE A 440 -1.25 -15.16 7.38
C PHE A 440 -2.25 -14.97 8.52
N PHE A 441 -2.19 -13.85 9.25
CA PHE A 441 -3.09 -13.60 10.38
C PHE A 441 -4.57 -13.44 10.02
N LYS A 442 -4.87 -12.88 8.83
CA LYS A 442 -6.26 -12.80 8.35
C LYS A 442 -6.84 -14.19 8.14
N VAL A 443 -6.09 -15.04 7.44
CA VAL A 443 -6.45 -16.44 7.20
C VAL A 443 -6.59 -17.19 8.52
N PHE A 444 -5.62 -17.01 9.43
CA PHE A 444 -5.62 -17.62 10.75
C PHE A 444 -6.89 -17.30 11.55
N ARG A 445 -7.34 -16.03 11.54
CA ARG A 445 -8.58 -15.61 12.21
C ARG A 445 -9.80 -16.38 11.69
N PHE A 446 -9.88 -16.61 10.38
CA PHE A 446 -10.98 -17.36 9.79
C PHE A 446 -10.91 -18.85 10.12
N VAL A 447 -9.73 -19.47 9.99
CA VAL A 447 -9.52 -20.88 10.37
C VAL A 447 -9.91 -21.11 11.83
N ASN A 448 -9.45 -20.23 12.72
CA ASN A 448 -9.77 -20.30 14.15
C ASN A 448 -11.24 -20.18 14.49
N ARG A 449 -12.03 -19.43 13.70
CA ARG A 449 -13.48 -19.33 13.92
C ARG A 449 -14.22 -20.61 13.54
N ASN A 450 -13.64 -21.41 12.65
CA ASN A 450 -14.26 -22.60 12.09
C ASN A 450 -13.63 -23.91 12.60
N GLN A 451 -12.65 -23.84 13.49
CA GLN A 451 -12.04 -24.99 14.17
C GLN A 451 -12.28 -24.93 15.67
N ILE A 452 -12.54 -26.09 16.27
CA ILE A 452 -12.93 -26.23 17.69
C ILE A 452 -11.75 -25.95 18.64
N SER A 453 -10.50 -26.14 18.20
CA SER A 453 -9.28 -25.93 18.99
C SER A 453 -8.23 -25.11 18.23
N HIS A 454 -7.76 -24.02 18.84
CA HIS A 454 -6.74 -23.13 18.24
C HIS A 454 -5.35 -23.77 18.16
N GLN A 455 -5.01 -24.67 19.08
CA GLN A 455 -3.69 -25.29 19.17
C GLN A 455 -3.49 -26.39 18.13
N ASP A 456 -4.58 -26.99 17.65
CA ASP A 456 -4.59 -28.08 16.67
C ASP A 456 -4.72 -27.59 15.21
N SER A 457 -4.78 -26.27 15.02
CA SER A 457 -4.81 -25.68 13.68
C SER A 457 -3.50 -25.93 12.95
N PHE A 458 -3.59 -26.45 11.71
CA PHE A 458 -2.42 -26.61 10.85
C PHE A 458 -1.64 -25.29 10.70
N LEU A 459 -2.33 -24.15 10.64
CA LEU A 459 -1.69 -22.84 10.58
C LEU A 459 -0.92 -22.48 11.86
N PHE A 460 -1.41 -22.90 13.03
CA PHE A 460 -0.66 -22.68 14.26
C PHE A 460 0.65 -23.47 14.26
N GLN A 461 0.61 -24.72 13.80
CA GLN A 461 1.82 -25.53 13.60
C GLN A 461 2.78 -24.91 12.59
N GLU A 462 2.29 -24.30 11.51
CA GLU A 462 3.14 -23.59 10.55
C GLU A 462 3.81 -22.34 11.14
N ILE A 463 3.15 -21.60 12.05
CA ILE A 463 3.80 -20.51 12.79
C ILE A 463 4.93 -21.06 13.66
N LEU A 464 4.68 -22.16 14.38
CA LEU A 464 5.70 -22.79 15.22
C LEU A 464 6.89 -23.31 14.38
N ASN A 465 6.62 -23.95 13.25
CA ASN A 465 7.64 -24.40 12.30
C ASN A 465 8.46 -23.22 11.76
N LEU A 466 7.81 -22.11 11.43
CA LEU A 466 8.48 -20.90 10.95
C LEU A 466 9.41 -20.32 12.01
N LEU A 467 8.98 -20.29 13.27
CA LEU A 467 9.84 -19.91 14.40
C LEU A 467 10.98 -20.91 14.62
N ASN A 468 10.73 -22.21 14.47
CA ASN A 468 11.76 -23.25 14.62
C ASN A 468 12.74 -23.32 13.45
N SER A 469 12.46 -22.64 12.34
CA SER A 469 13.30 -22.70 11.16
C SER A 469 14.69 -22.11 11.41
N GLN A 470 15.71 -22.79 10.87
CA GLN A 470 17.11 -22.31 10.83
C GLN A 470 17.31 -21.18 9.81
N GLN A 471 16.38 -21.02 8.87
CA GLN A 471 16.39 -19.90 7.94
C GLN A 471 16.14 -18.59 8.73
N GLY A 472 16.99 -17.59 8.50
CA GLY A 472 16.86 -16.29 9.16
C GLY A 472 15.53 -15.62 8.77
N LEU A 473 14.64 -15.41 9.75
CA LEU A 473 13.42 -14.63 9.54
C LEU A 473 13.76 -13.15 9.45
N SER A 474 13.07 -12.43 8.59
CA SER A 474 13.24 -10.97 8.51
C SER A 474 12.76 -10.29 9.79
N VAL A 475 13.36 -9.14 10.11
CA VAL A 475 12.98 -8.29 11.25
C VAL A 475 11.46 -8.03 11.25
N TRP A 476 10.91 -7.59 10.13
CA TRP A 476 9.47 -7.34 9.96
C TRP A 476 8.60 -8.57 10.27
N THR A 477 9.03 -9.75 9.82
CA THR A 477 8.34 -11.03 10.05
C THR A 477 8.27 -11.31 11.55
N ILE A 478 9.40 -11.25 12.25
CA ILE A 478 9.46 -11.48 13.70
C ILE A 478 8.65 -10.41 14.44
N SER A 479 8.78 -9.12 14.11
CA SER A 479 8.03 -8.02 14.74
C SER A 479 6.52 -8.19 14.60
N THR A 480 6.07 -8.54 13.39
CA THR A 480 4.64 -8.79 13.12
C THR A 480 4.15 -10.02 13.86
N LEU A 481 4.89 -11.13 13.84
CA LEU A 481 4.55 -12.35 14.59
C LEU A 481 4.43 -12.07 16.10
N SER A 482 5.36 -11.29 16.64
CA SER A 482 5.41 -10.93 18.05
C SER A 482 4.17 -10.18 18.50
N SER A 483 3.67 -9.24 17.67
CA SER A 483 2.44 -8.49 17.95
C SER A 483 1.21 -9.38 18.19
N PHE A 484 1.24 -10.60 17.63
CA PHE A 484 0.17 -11.59 17.71
C PHE A 484 0.43 -12.68 18.76
N LEU A 485 1.66 -13.20 18.82
CA LEU A 485 2.03 -14.32 19.68
C LEU A 485 2.18 -13.92 21.14
N LEU A 486 2.78 -12.75 21.42
CA LEU A 486 3.01 -12.29 22.80
C LEU A 486 1.71 -12.26 23.63
N PRO A 487 0.56 -11.75 23.12
CA PRO A 487 -0.72 -11.82 23.82
C PRO A 487 -1.20 -13.24 24.21
N GLN A 488 -0.73 -14.27 23.52
CA GLN A 488 -1.13 -15.67 23.70
C GLN A 488 -0.20 -16.45 24.65
N CYS A 489 0.99 -15.93 24.97
CA CYS A 489 1.98 -16.59 25.83
C CYS A 489 1.60 -16.44 27.32
N LYS A 490 0.86 -17.41 27.89
CA LYS A 490 0.27 -17.33 29.24
C LYS A 490 0.79 -18.34 30.28
N PRO A 491 2.06 -18.75 30.23
CA PRO A 491 2.80 -18.42 31.46
C PRO A 491 4.18 -17.78 31.24
N ILE A 492 4.83 -18.03 30.11
CA ILE A 492 6.18 -17.54 29.79
C ILE A 492 6.27 -17.25 28.28
N ILE A 493 7.10 -16.28 27.89
CA ILE A 493 7.48 -16.10 26.49
C ILE A 493 8.41 -17.25 26.11
N PRO A 494 8.09 -18.05 25.06
CA PRO A 494 8.97 -19.13 24.63
C PRO A 494 10.38 -18.63 24.37
N GLU A 495 11.38 -19.35 24.87
CA GLU A 495 12.80 -18.97 24.78
C GLU A 495 13.21 -18.67 23.33
N LEU A 496 12.74 -19.49 22.38
CA LEU A 496 12.96 -19.27 20.96
C LEU A 496 12.45 -17.92 20.45
N LEU A 497 11.24 -17.53 20.85
CA LEU A 497 10.66 -16.24 20.47
C LEU A 497 11.43 -15.09 21.14
N MET A 498 11.80 -15.26 22.41
CA MET A 498 12.60 -14.29 23.17
C MET A 498 13.97 -14.07 22.51
N ASN A 499 14.68 -15.13 22.16
CA ASN A 499 15.99 -15.07 21.51
C ASN A 499 15.90 -14.40 20.13
N LYS A 500 14.89 -14.75 19.32
CA LYS A 500 14.68 -14.09 18.03
C LYS A 500 14.34 -12.62 18.17
N LEU A 501 13.49 -12.26 19.14
CA LEU A 501 13.16 -10.86 19.44
C LEU A 501 14.41 -10.07 19.84
N LEU A 502 15.17 -10.54 20.81
CA LEU A 502 16.40 -9.88 21.25
C LEU A 502 17.43 -9.72 20.12
N ALA A 503 17.54 -10.72 19.24
CA ALA A 503 18.45 -10.67 18.10
C ALA A 503 18.05 -9.64 17.03
N ILE A 504 16.75 -9.39 16.81
CA ILE A 504 16.30 -8.43 15.79
C ILE A 504 16.18 -7.00 16.29
N ILE A 505 16.09 -6.77 17.60
CA ILE A 505 15.88 -5.44 18.18
C ILE A 505 16.93 -4.43 17.70
N PRO A 506 18.24 -4.71 17.68
CA PRO A 506 19.25 -3.76 17.19
C PRO A 506 19.10 -3.37 15.71
N GLN A 507 18.37 -4.18 14.93
CA GLN A 507 18.13 -3.96 13.50
C GLN A 507 16.73 -3.39 13.24
N SER A 508 15.93 -3.20 14.28
CA SER A 508 14.52 -2.84 14.18
C SER A 508 14.34 -1.34 13.93
N GLY A 509 13.50 -1.01 12.94
CA GLY A 509 13.04 0.36 12.73
C GLY A 509 11.90 0.73 13.70
N ILE A 510 11.47 2.00 13.67
CA ILE A 510 10.45 2.49 14.60
C ILE A 510 9.11 1.76 14.48
N ASN A 511 8.72 1.38 13.27
CA ASN A 511 7.49 0.62 13.00
C ASN A 511 7.56 -0.80 13.59
N ASP A 512 8.72 -1.44 13.50
CA ASP A 512 8.98 -2.76 14.07
C ASP A 512 8.87 -2.71 15.60
N VAL A 513 9.52 -1.72 16.22
CA VAL A 513 9.48 -1.48 17.66
C VAL A 513 8.03 -1.23 18.11
N ALA A 514 7.29 -0.38 17.43
CA ALA A 514 5.89 -0.09 17.73
C ALA A 514 5.01 -1.35 17.66
N LEU A 515 5.25 -2.24 16.69
CA LEU A 515 4.53 -3.51 16.56
C LEU A 515 4.82 -4.47 17.71
N ILE A 516 6.10 -4.62 18.09
CA ILE A 516 6.51 -5.47 19.22
C ILE A 516 5.89 -4.96 20.51
N LEU A 517 6.00 -3.65 20.78
CA LEU A 517 5.37 -3.01 21.94
C LEU A 517 3.85 -3.17 21.94
N SER A 518 3.19 -3.08 20.78
CA SER A 518 1.74 -3.33 20.67
C SER A 518 1.38 -4.75 21.14
N GLY A 519 2.21 -5.74 20.82
CA GLY A 519 2.07 -7.12 21.32
C GLY A 519 2.19 -7.20 22.83
N ILE A 520 3.25 -6.63 23.39
CA ILE A 520 3.50 -6.58 24.84
C ILE A 520 2.32 -5.93 25.58
N ASN A 521 1.81 -4.80 25.07
CA ASN A 521 0.72 -4.07 25.70
C ASN A 521 -0.63 -4.81 25.69
N LYS A 522 -0.81 -5.75 24.75
CA LYS A 522 -2.02 -6.59 24.66
C LYS A 522 -1.93 -7.83 25.55
N MET A 523 -0.79 -8.11 26.19
CA MET A 523 -0.66 -9.19 27.17
C MET A 523 -1.53 -8.88 28.40
N LYS A 524 -2.44 -9.79 28.76
CA LYS A 524 -3.33 -9.62 29.92
C LYS A 524 -2.54 -9.82 31.23
N ARG A 525 -2.69 -8.89 32.18
CA ARG A 525 -2.16 -8.98 33.56
C ARG A 525 -3.11 -9.80 34.46
N PRO A 526 -2.65 -10.35 35.61
CA PRO A 526 -1.30 -10.28 36.18
C PRO A 526 -0.30 -11.23 35.51
N TRP A 527 0.97 -10.84 35.46
CA TRP A 527 2.07 -11.68 34.95
C TRP A 527 2.76 -12.41 36.09
N VAL A 528 3.22 -13.63 35.84
CA VAL A 528 4.13 -14.32 36.75
C VAL A 528 5.51 -13.65 36.73
N ARG A 529 6.30 -13.80 37.80
CA ARG A 529 7.59 -13.11 37.97
C ARG A 529 8.55 -13.29 36.78
N GLN A 530 8.66 -14.50 36.25
CA GLN A 530 9.54 -14.80 35.13
C GLN A 530 9.10 -14.09 33.83
N MET A 531 7.80 -14.09 33.55
CA MET A 531 7.22 -13.36 32.41
C MET A 531 7.42 -11.85 32.56
N TYR A 532 7.25 -11.32 33.77
CA TYR A 532 7.53 -9.90 34.07
C TYR A 532 8.99 -9.54 33.75
N GLN A 533 9.95 -10.39 34.15
CA GLN A 533 11.37 -10.16 33.85
C GLN A 533 11.66 -10.21 32.33
N GLN A 534 11.09 -11.17 31.60
CA GLN A 534 11.26 -11.24 30.14
C GLN A 534 10.66 -10.03 29.42
N VAL A 535 9.47 -9.59 29.83
CA VAL A 535 8.84 -8.38 29.28
C VAL A 535 9.70 -7.15 29.57
N LEU A 536 10.21 -7.01 30.80
CA LEU A 536 11.09 -5.92 31.20
C LEU A 536 12.35 -5.89 30.32
N GLN A 537 12.99 -7.03 30.12
CA GLN A 537 14.18 -7.16 29.27
C GLN A 537 13.91 -6.75 27.81
N LEU A 538 12.79 -7.20 27.22
CA LEU A 538 12.40 -6.79 25.87
C LEU A 538 12.17 -5.29 25.79
N GLN A 539 11.45 -4.73 26.76
CA GLN A 539 11.20 -3.30 26.85
C GLN A 539 12.53 -2.54 26.89
N THR A 540 13.44 -2.86 27.82
CA THR A 540 14.76 -2.21 27.92
C THR A 540 15.55 -2.26 26.61
N ALA A 541 15.59 -3.41 25.93
CA ALA A 541 16.31 -3.53 24.67
C ALA A 541 15.69 -2.67 23.56
N LEU A 542 14.35 -2.64 23.46
CA LEU A 542 13.63 -1.77 22.51
C LEU A 542 13.91 -0.29 22.80
N TYR A 543 13.97 0.09 24.08
CA TYR A 543 14.31 1.44 24.54
C TYR A 543 15.70 1.87 24.09
N GLN A 544 16.71 1.07 24.39
CA GLN A 544 18.11 1.34 24.03
C GLN A 544 18.29 1.47 22.51
N ASN A 545 17.59 0.64 21.73
CA ASN A 545 17.63 0.74 20.26
C ASN A 545 17.05 2.06 19.74
N VAL A 546 15.94 2.53 20.31
CA VAL A 546 15.35 3.81 19.91
C VAL A 546 16.20 4.99 20.39
N GLU A 547 16.73 4.92 21.62
CA GLU A 547 17.63 5.93 22.18
C GLU A 547 18.89 6.13 21.34
N GLY A 548 19.56 5.04 20.95
CA GLY A 548 20.77 5.08 20.14
C GLY A 548 20.60 5.68 18.74
N ARG A 549 19.36 5.96 18.32
CA ARG A 549 19.03 6.52 17.00
C ARG A 549 18.42 7.91 17.06
N LEU A 550 18.35 8.53 18.24
CA LEU A 550 17.79 9.88 18.41
C LEU A 550 18.54 10.95 17.59
N ASP A 551 19.85 10.77 17.42
CA ASP A 551 20.70 11.69 16.65
C ASP A 551 20.44 11.61 15.13
N GLU A 552 19.87 10.50 14.63
CA GLU A 552 19.55 10.32 13.21
C GLU A 552 18.30 11.12 12.78
N VAL A 553 17.50 11.61 13.74
CA VAL A 553 16.20 12.24 13.49
C VAL A 553 16.35 13.65 12.95
N GLN A 554 15.89 13.93 11.72
CA GLN A 554 15.97 15.28 11.13
C GLN A 554 14.62 16.02 11.07
N ASN A 555 13.56 15.44 11.64
CA ASN A 555 12.20 15.96 11.57
C ASN A 555 11.46 15.76 12.90
N ILE A 556 10.76 16.81 13.34
CA ILE A 556 10.04 16.82 14.61
C ILE A 556 8.89 15.82 14.69
N ASP A 557 8.22 15.52 13.57
CA ASP A 557 7.14 14.53 13.52
C ASP A 557 7.66 13.13 13.84
N VAL A 558 8.86 12.79 13.34
CA VAL A 558 9.53 11.52 13.67
C VAL A 558 9.95 11.49 15.13
N LEU A 559 10.50 12.60 15.65
CA LEU A 559 10.88 12.69 17.06
C LEU A 559 9.67 12.46 17.96
N ILE A 560 8.52 13.05 17.64
CA ILE A 560 7.26 12.83 18.35
C ILE A 560 6.85 11.37 18.32
N GLN A 561 7.04 10.66 17.21
CA GLN A 561 6.74 9.23 17.14
C GLN A 561 7.71 8.38 17.95
N MET A 562 8.99 8.71 17.96
CA MET A 562 9.97 8.03 18.82
C MET A 562 9.58 8.22 20.27
N ILE A 563 9.24 9.44 20.67
CA ILE A 563 8.68 9.75 21.99
C ILE A 563 7.43 8.88 22.25
N GLN A 564 6.43 8.86 21.37
CA GLN A 564 5.22 8.05 21.56
C GLN A 564 5.53 6.55 21.76
N VAL A 565 6.44 5.99 20.96
CA VAL A 565 6.88 4.60 21.06
C VAL A 565 7.58 4.35 22.40
N LEU A 566 8.43 5.28 22.84
CA LEU A 566 9.11 5.19 24.13
C LEU A 566 8.10 5.31 25.30
N TYR A 567 7.04 6.12 25.18
CA TYR A 567 6.14 6.39 26.31
C TYR A 567 4.93 5.46 26.43
N VAL A 568 4.83 4.38 25.64
CA VAL A 568 3.75 3.39 25.81
C VAL A 568 3.92 2.60 27.12
N LYS A 569 3.29 3.10 28.20
CA LYS A 569 3.16 2.46 29.53
C LYS A 569 4.50 1.98 30.12
N ASN A 570 5.43 2.90 30.30
CA ASN A 570 6.70 2.56 30.92
C ASN A 570 6.58 2.45 32.46
N GLU A 571 7.07 1.33 33.01
CA GLU A 571 7.37 1.15 34.44
C GLU A 571 8.89 1.29 34.71
N ILE A 572 9.72 1.40 33.66
CA ILE A 572 11.17 1.60 33.76
C ILE A 572 11.45 3.09 33.98
N LYS A 573 12.15 3.39 35.09
CA LYS A 573 12.64 4.73 35.44
C LYS A 573 14.03 4.90 34.82
N GLU A 574 14.14 5.56 33.67
CA GLU A 574 15.45 5.94 33.12
C GLU A 574 15.51 7.46 32.89
N THR A 575 16.24 8.14 33.78
CA THR A 575 16.50 9.59 33.74
C THR A 575 17.38 10.01 32.57
N VAL A 576 18.29 9.13 32.12
CA VAL A 576 19.22 9.39 31.00
C VAL A 576 18.49 9.49 29.66
N LEU A 577 17.50 8.62 29.41
CA LEU A 577 16.64 8.68 28.22
C LEU A 577 15.89 10.01 28.14
N LEU A 578 15.42 10.52 29.29
CA LEU A 578 14.71 11.80 29.38
C LEU A 578 15.64 12.97 29.03
N GLU A 579 16.89 12.95 29.48
CA GLU A 579 17.89 13.99 29.18
C GLU A 579 18.25 14.02 27.69
N ASN A 580 18.51 12.86 27.08
CA ASN A 580 18.81 12.75 25.64
C ASN A 580 17.62 13.17 24.78
N LEU A 581 16.41 12.77 25.15
CA LEU A 581 15.18 13.24 24.51
C LEU A 581 15.00 14.75 24.66
N MET A 582 15.20 15.30 25.86
CA MET A 582 15.10 16.74 26.09
C MET A 582 16.12 17.53 25.28
N LYS A 583 17.36 17.04 25.20
CA LYS A 583 18.40 17.64 24.35
C LYS A 583 17.94 17.63 22.89
N ARG A 584 17.44 16.50 22.38
CA ARG A 584 16.97 16.42 21.00
C ARG A 584 15.75 17.29 20.73
N ILE A 585 14.79 17.37 21.67
CA ILE A 585 13.65 18.28 21.59
C ILE A 585 14.11 19.74 21.55
N THR A 586 15.17 20.07 22.30
CA THR A 586 15.78 21.40 22.31
C THR A 586 16.28 21.80 20.93
N ASP A 587 16.93 20.88 20.20
CA ASP A 587 17.40 21.11 18.83
C ASP A 587 16.27 21.45 17.85
N PHE A 588 15.03 21.06 18.16
CA PHE A 588 13.83 21.32 17.35
C PHE A 588 12.93 22.42 17.93
N MET A 589 13.30 23.10 19.02
CA MET A 589 12.39 24.04 19.68
C MET A 589 11.92 25.18 18.78
N ASP A 590 12.78 25.68 17.89
CA ASP A 590 12.40 26.74 16.95
C ASP A 590 11.40 26.26 15.87
N SER A 591 11.31 24.94 15.67
CA SER A 591 10.38 24.31 14.73
C SER A 591 9.11 23.75 15.38
N LEU A 592 9.01 23.83 16.71
CA LEU A 592 7.82 23.38 17.45
C LEU A 592 6.74 24.44 17.43
N ASN A 593 5.53 24.05 17.02
CA ASN A 593 4.37 24.87 17.32
C ASN A 593 3.91 24.66 18.78
N LEU A 594 3.14 25.62 19.31
CA LEU A 594 2.69 25.62 20.71
C LEU A 594 1.91 24.34 21.09
N LYS A 595 1.19 23.72 20.15
CA LYS A 595 0.41 22.50 20.40
C LYS A 595 1.30 21.26 20.42
N GLN A 596 2.25 21.13 19.50
CA GLN A 596 3.26 20.07 19.48
C GLN A 596 4.11 20.14 20.75
N PHE A 597 4.54 21.35 21.14
CA PHE A 597 5.25 21.59 22.39
C PHE A 597 4.42 21.14 23.60
N ARG A 598 3.13 21.54 23.68
CA ARG A 598 2.20 21.08 24.73
C ARG A 598 1.97 19.57 24.71
N TYR A 599 1.91 18.95 23.53
CA TYR A 599 1.70 17.51 23.39
C TYR A 599 2.92 16.72 23.88
N ILE A 600 4.11 17.12 23.46
CA ILE A 600 5.39 16.58 23.94
C ILE A 600 5.48 16.79 25.46
N LEU A 601 5.23 18.01 25.94
CA LEU A 601 5.16 18.31 27.37
C LEU A 601 4.17 17.39 28.10
N ASN A 602 2.97 17.17 27.57
CA ASN A 602 1.99 16.30 28.20
C ASN A 602 2.46 14.83 28.26
N LEU A 603 3.10 14.33 27.20
CA LEU A 603 3.70 12.99 27.20
C LEU A 603 4.82 12.87 28.24
N LEU A 604 5.67 13.90 28.36
CA LEU A 604 6.74 13.99 29.35
C LEU A 604 6.22 14.19 30.78
N PHE A 605 5.18 15.01 30.99
CA PHE A 605 4.59 15.30 32.31
C PHE A 605 3.75 14.16 32.86
N GLN A 606 3.02 13.42 32.02
CA GLN A 606 2.35 12.17 32.44
C GLN A 606 3.35 11.15 33.00
N HIS A 607 4.60 11.20 32.53
CA HIS A 607 5.69 10.40 33.06
C HIS A 607 6.18 10.92 34.41
N ILE A 608 6.43 12.23 34.56
CA ILE A 608 6.84 12.84 35.84
C ILE A 608 5.83 12.57 36.96
N LEU A 609 4.53 12.69 36.66
CA LEU A 609 3.46 12.42 37.64
C LEU A 609 3.39 10.93 38.04
N LYS A 610 3.54 10.00 37.08
CA LYS A 610 3.59 8.56 37.37
C LYS A 610 4.87 8.13 38.11
N VAL A 611 6.01 8.72 37.78
CA VAL A 611 7.28 8.49 38.48
C VAL A 611 7.16 8.94 39.94
N ASN A 612 6.50 10.07 40.20
CA ASN A 612 6.22 10.55 41.55
C ASN A 612 5.19 9.71 42.31
N GLU A 613 4.16 9.20 41.64
CA GLU A 613 3.16 8.29 42.24
C GLU A 613 3.77 6.93 42.62
N ILE A 614 4.63 6.37 41.77
CA ILE A 614 5.31 5.09 42.01
C ILE A 614 6.42 5.27 43.06
N SER A 615 7.18 6.37 43.04
CA SER A 615 8.15 6.68 44.10
C SER A 615 7.47 6.85 45.47
N ARG A 616 6.27 7.46 45.53
CA ARG A 616 5.46 7.52 46.76
C ARG A 616 4.94 6.16 47.22
N ARG A 617 4.60 5.25 46.29
CA ARG A 617 4.20 3.88 46.65
C ARG A 617 5.36 3.01 47.12
N VAL A 618 6.56 3.19 46.54
CA VAL A 618 7.77 2.46 46.97
C VAL A 618 8.33 3.00 48.30
N SER A 619 8.08 4.27 48.65
CA SER A 619 8.40 4.79 50.00
C SER A 619 7.40 4.38 51.09
N CYS A 620 6.31 3.70 50.72
CA CYS A 620 5.28 3.22 51.64
C CYS A 620 5.27 1.68 51.79
N TYR A 621 6.31 0.99 51.31
CA TYR A 621 6.56 -0.44 51.53
C TYR A 621 7.87 -0.65 52.27
#